data_AF-A0A817QZG6-F1
#
_entry.id   AF-A0A817QZG6-F1
#
_cell.length_a   1.000
_cell.length_b   1.000
_cell.length_c   1.000
_cell.angle_alpha   90.00
_cell.angle_beta   90.00
_cell.angle_gamma   90.00
#
_symmetry.space_group_name_H-M   'P 1'
#
loop_
_entity.id
_entity.type
_entity.pdbx_description
1 polymer ?
#
loop_
_entity_poly.entity_id
_entity_poly.type
_entity_poly.pdbx_seq_one_letter_code
_entity_poly.pdbx_strand_id
1 'polypeptide(L)'
;LDWDIDVITSINYVEAILLHLLNSSIRDRLRQLTYEFIVLCLTDVRCMELSPASLGIGCLLMASEVINCWDIIPKQVFEYEQVKNITFQTSLIFIQQILMNIHCE
;
A
#
# COMPACT_ATOMS: atom_id res chain seq x y z
N LEU A 1 -7.20 24.15 -9.57
CA LEU A 1 -7.46 22.78 -10.05
C LEU A 1 -8.80 22.85 -10.76
N ASP A 2 -8.79 22.68 -12.08
CA ASP A 2 -10.00 22.62 -12.91
C ASP A 2 -10.92 21.50 -12.39
N TRP A 3 -12.23 21.71 -12.52
CA TRP A 3 -13.30 20.99 -11.82
C TRP A 3 -13.50 19.51 -12.23
N ASP A 4 -12.57 18.93 -13.01
CA ASP A 4 -12.64 17.56 -13.53
C ASP A 4 -11.29 16.84 -13.37
N ILE A 5 -10.86 16.63 -12.13
CA ILE A 5 -9.76 15.70 -11.86
C ILE A 5 -10.31 14.65 -10.90
N ASP A 6 -10.66 13.48 -11.45
CA ASP A 6 -10.79 12.25 -10.66
C ASP A 6 -9.42 11.96 -10.02
N VAL A 7 -9.21 12.45 -8.80
CA VAL A 7 -7.98 12.19 -8.05
C VAL A 7 -8.04 10.75 -7.56
N ILE A 8 -7.39 9.85 -8.29
CA ILE A 8 -7.22 8.47 -7.82
C ILE A 8 -6.23 8.48 -6.65
N THR A 9 -6.74 8.23 -5.45
CA THR A 9 -5.92 8.17 -4.24
C THR A 9 -5.31 6.78 -4.03
N SER A 10 -4.27 6.69 -3.19
CA SER A 10 -3.72 5.40 -2.74
C SER A 10 -4.78 4.51 -2.08
N ILE A 11 -5.77 5.11 -1.42
CA ILE A 11 -6.88 4.40 -0.80
C ILE A 11 -7.78 3.76 -1.86
N ASN A 12 -8.13 4.49 -2.93
CA ASN A 12 -8.94 3.95 -4.03
C ASN A 12 -8.28 2.74 -4.69
N TYR A 13 -6.95 2.79 -4.89
CA TYR A 13 -6.18 1.66 -5.42
C TYR A 13 -6.21 0.45 -4.49
N VAL A 14 -5.99 0.66 -3.20
CA VAL A 14 -6.00 -0.42 -2.21
C VAL A 14 -7.38 -1.07 -2.12
N GLU A 15 -8.47 -0.29 -2.12
CA GLU A 15 -9.83 -0.85 -2.09
C GLU A 15 -10.12 -1.74 -3.29
N ALA A 16 -9.73 -1.31 -4.51
CA ALA A 16 -9.89 -2.13 -5.70
C ALA A 16 -9.22 -3.50 -5.55
N ILE A 17 -7.98 -3.52 -5.05
CA ILE A 17 -7.22 -4.75 -4.81
C ILE A 17 -7.87 -5.60 -3.71
N LEU A 18 -8.25 -4.99 -2.59
CA LEU A 18 -8.86 -5.69 -1.45
C LEU A 18 -10.19 -6.37 -1.81
N LEU A 19 -10.96 -5.79 -2.74
CA LEU A 19 -12.19 -6.40 -3.25
C LEU A 19 -11.95 -7.72 -3.99
N HIS A 20 -10.76 -7.90 -4.58
CA HIS A 20 -10.36 -9.15 -5.23
C HIS A 20 -9.81 -10.21 -4.25
N LEU A 21 -9.57 -9.86 -2.97
CA LEU A 21 -9.09 -10.82 -1.97
C LEU A 21 -10.23 -11.69 -1.42
N LEU A 22 -10.03 -13.01 -1.45
CA LEU A 22 -11.05 -14.03 -1.15
C LEU A 22 -11.38 -14.23 0.34
N ASN A 23 -10.61 -13.65 1.26
CA ASN A 23 -10.76 -13.90 2.71
C ASN A 23 -11.18 -12.66 3.49
N SER A 24 -12.45 -12.63 3.93
CA SER A 24 -13.05 -11.46 4.59
C SER A 24 -12.41 -11.10 5.93
N SER A 25 -11.97 -12.07 6.74
CA SER A 25 -11.41 -11.79 8.07
C SER A 25 -10.02 -11.16 8.00
N ILE A 26 -9.20 -11.57 7.04
CA ILE A 26 -7.88 -10.99 6.77
C ILE A 26 -8.05 -9.62 6.12
N ARG A 27 -9.01 -9.48 5.19
CA ARG A 27 -9.23 -8.26 4.42
C ARG A 27 -9.49 -7.04 5.30
N ASP A 28 -10.35 -7.15 6.32
CA ASP A 28 -10.70 -5.99 7.15
C ASP A 28 -9.51 -5.48 7.98
N ARG A 29 -8.74 -6.40 8.56
CA ARG A 29 -7.54 -6.08 9.34
C ARG A 29 -6.42 -5.54 8.45
N LEU A 30 -6.24 -6.14 7.27
CA LEU A 30 -5.27 -5.69 6.28
C LEU A 30 -5.61 -4.28 5.77
N ARG A 31 -6.88 -4.03 5.48
CA ARG A 31 -7.39 -2.71 5.09
C ARG A 31 -7.07 -1.64 6.12
N GLN A 32 -7.45 -1.88 7.37
CA GLN A 32 -7.25 -0.92 8.46
C GLN A 32 -5.76 -0.57 8.59
N LEU A 33 -4.90 -1.58 8.69
CA LEU A 33 -3.47 -1.36 8.87
C LEU A 33 -2.81 -0.69 7.66
N THR A 34 -3.26 -1.04 6.44
CA THR A 34 -2.79 -0.40 5.21
C THR A 34 -3.11 1.09 5.22
N TYR A 35 -4.30 1.48 5.66
CA TYR A 35 -4.71 2.89 5.73
C TYR A 35 -3.91 3.66 6.78
N GLU A 36 -3.69 3.06 7.94
CA GLU A 36 -2.84 3.65 8.98
C GLU A 36 -1.43 3.92 8.43
N PHE A 37 -0.85 2.98 7.70
CA PHE A 37 0.46 3.18 7.05
C PHE A 37 0.43 4.25 5.97
N ILE A 38 -0.61 4.33 5.13
CA ILE A 38 -0.74 5.40 4.13
C ILE A 38 -0.75 6.77 4.82
N VAL A 39 -1.55 6.94 5.87
CA VAL A 39 -1.65 8.20 6.61
C VAL A 39 -0.32 8.58 7.24
N LEU A 40 0.36 7.62 7.89
CA LEU A 40 1.69 7.86 8.46
C LEU A 40 2.70 8.27 7.38
N CYS A 41 2.75 7.53 6.28
CA CYS A 41 3.61 7.84 5.14
C CYS A 41 3.37 9.25 4.57
N LEU A 42 2.12 9.68 4.45
CA LEU A 42 1.77 11.02 3.94
C LEU A 42 2.23 12.18 4.85
N THR A 43 2.67 11.90 6.08
CA THR A 43 3.31 12.91 6.95
C THR A 43 4.75 13.18 6.57
N ASP A 44 5.40 12.28 5.81
CA ASP A 44 6.77 12.42 5.33
C ASP A 44 6.78 12.97 3.89
N VAL A 45 7.54 14.05 3.67
CA VAL A 45 7.60 14.73 2.36
C VAL A 45 8.13 13.81 1.26
N ARG A 46 8.96 12.82 1.61
CA ARG A 46 9.55 11.86 0.66
C ARG A 46 8.48 10.97 0.02
N CYS A 47 7.32 10.78 0.66
CA CYS A 47 6.22 10.04 0.06
C CYS A 47 5.61 10.71 -1.18
N MET A 48 5.84 12.00 -1.39
CA MET A 48 5.39 12.69 -2.61
C MET A 48 6.13 12.22 -3.88
N GLU A 49 7.25 11.51 -3.74
CA GLU A 49 7.99 10.91 -4.86
C GLU A 49 7.31 9.63 -5.38
N LEU A 50 6.41 9.03 -4.61
CA LEU A 50 5.70 7.82 -5.00
C LEU A 50 4.41 8.15 -5.77
N SER A 51 4.12 7.34 -6.79
CA SER A 51 2.77 7.33 -7.36
C SER A 51 1.75 6.85 -6.32
N PRO A 52 0.48 7.28 -6.39
CA PRO A 52 -0.56 6.81 -5.48
C PRO A 52 -0.68 5.27 -5.43
N ALA A 53 -0.52 4.60 -6.57
CA ALA A 53 -0.52 3.13 -6.66
C ALA A 53 0.69 2.51 -5.94
N SER A 54 1.89 3.04 -6.16
CA SER A 54 3.12 2.60 -5.50
C SER A 54 3.05 2.75 -3.98
N LEU A 55 2.52 3.89 -3.51
CA LEU A 55 2.30 4.14 -2.08
C LEU A 55 1.28 3.15 -1.51
N GLY A 56 0.11 3.03 -2.15
CA GLY A 56 -0.96 2.14 -1.68
C GLY A 56 -0.53 0.67 -1.61
N ILE A 57 0.10 0.17 -2.68
CA ILE A 57 0.58 -1.22 -2.74
C ILE A 57 1.73 -1.46 -1.77
N GLY A 58 2.69 -0.53 -1.67
CA GLY A 58 3.78 -0.69 -0.72
C GLY A 58 3.29 -0.72 0.74
N CYS A 59 2.32 0.13 1.10
CA CYS A 59 1.65 0.07 2.41
C CYS A 59 0.88 -1.25 2.61
N LEU A 60 0.21 -1.74 1.57
CA LEU A 60 -0.52 -3.01 1.61
C LEU A 60 0.41 -4.20 1.84
N LEU A 61 1.55 -4.22 1.14
CA LEU A 61 2.59 -5.23 1.31
C LEU A 61 3.18 -5.17 2.73
N MET A 62 3.45 -3.98 3.24
CA MET A 62 3.95 -3.81 4.61
C MET A 62 2.93 -4.29 5.64
N ALA A 63 1.65 -3.98 5.46
CA ALA A 63 0.58 -4.46 6.33
C ALA A 63 0.46 -5.99 6.28
N SER A 64 0.65 -6.59 5.10
CA SER A 64 0.62 -8.05 4.92
C SER A 64 1.76 -8.76 5.65
N GLU A 65 2.94 -8.13 5.71
CA GLU A 65 4.08 -8.62 6.49
C GLU A 65 3.75 -8.60 7.99
N VAL A 66 3.25 -7.47 8.51
CA VAL A 66 2.94 -7.30 9.94
C VAL A 66 1.88 -8.28 10.44
N ILE A 67 0.89 -8.62 9.61
CA ILE A 67 -0.15 -9.60 9.98
C ILE A 67 0.19 -11.04 9.58
N ASN A 68 1.41 -11.31 9.13
CA ASN A 68 1.92 -12.62 8.72
C ASN A 68 1.09 -13.31 7.60
N CYS A 69 0.68 -12.55 6.57
CA CYS A 69 -0.02 -13.08 5.40
C CYS A 69 0.73 -12.87 4.07
N TRP A 70 2.06 -12.67 4.16
CA TRP A 70 2.98 -12.46 3.04
C TRP A 70 3.00 -13.59 2.00
N ASP A 71 2.62 -14.82 2.36
CA ASP A 71 2.59 -15.93 1.40
C ASP A 71 1.42 -15.85 0.40
N ILE A 72 0.43 -15.00 0.69
CA ILE A 72 -0.85 -14.92 -0.01
C ILE A 72 -0.99 -13.59 -0.74
N ILE A 73 -0.85 -12.47 -0.03
CA ILE A 73 -1.20 -11.13 -0.53
C ILE A 73 -0.30 -10.65 -1.67
N PRO A 74 1.05 -10.68 -1.56
CA PRO A 74 1.93 -10.21 -2.62
C PRO A 74 1.67 -10.92 -3.95
N LYS A 75 1.44 -12.23 -3.94
CA LYS A 75 1.13 -13.00 -5.17
C LYS A 75 -0.15 -12.47 -5.83
N GLN A 76 -1.23 -12.31 -5.06
CA GLN A 76 -2.51 -11.83 -5.57
C GLN A 76 -2.42 -10.39 -6.08
N VAL A 77 -1.65 -9.53 -5.40
CA VAL A 77 -1.39 -8.15 -5.83
C VAL A 77 -0.61 -8.11 -7.15
N PHE A 78 0.45 -8.92 -7.28
CA PHE A 78 1.27 -8.97 -8.50
C PHE A 78 0.51 -9.56 -9.69
N GLU A 79 -0.35 -10.55 -9.44
CA GLU A 79 -1.25 -11.10 -10.47
C GLU A 79 -2.27 -10.05 -10.95
N TYR A 80 -2.86 -9.29 -10.03
CA TYR A 80 -3.83 -8.24 -10.36
C TYR A 80 -3.22 -7.11 -11.19
N GLU A 81 -2.08 -6.58 -10.77
CA GLU A 81 -1.46 -5.41 -11.43
C GLU A 81 -0.79 -5.77 -12.75
N GLN A 82 -0.41 -7.03 -12.98
CA GLN A 82 0.42 -7.44 -14.13
C GLN A 82 1.78 -6.69 -14.21
N VAL A 83 2.18 -6.04 -13.12
CA VAL A 83 3.40 -5.22 -13.03
C VAL A 83 4.58 -6.08 -12.54
N LYS A 84 5.79 -5.69 -12.96
CA LYS A 84 7.04 -6.33 -12.52
C LYS A 84 7.19 -6.22 -11.00
N ASN A 85 7.37 -7.37 -10.35
CA ASN A 85 7.64 -7.55 -8.91
C ASN A 85 8.63 -6.50 -8.33
N ILE A 86 9.65 -6.13 -9.11
CA ILE A 86 10.70 -5.17 -8.72
C ILE A 86 10.13 -3.79 -8.31
N THR A 87 9.13 -3.25 -9.03
CA THR A 87 8.61 -1.89 -8.75
C THR A 87 8.01 -1.78 -7.36
N PHE A 88 7.25 -2.80 -6.96
CA PHE A 88 6.57 -2.83 -5.68
C PHE A 88 7.48 -3.25 -4.53
N GLN A 89 8.49 -4.10 -4.79
CA GLN A 89 9.55 -4.37 -3.81
C GLN A 89 10.33 -3.10 -3.46
N THR A 90 10.69 -2.29 -4.46
CA THR A 90 11.34 -0.99 -4.21
C THR A 90 10.43 -0.06 -3.42
N SER A 91 9.13 -0.01 -3.76
CA SER A 91 8.14 0.80 -3.04
C SER A 91 7.99 0.35 -1.58
N LEU A 92 8.00 -0.95 -1.32
CA LEU A 92 7.96 -1.52 0.03
C LEU A 92 9.19 -1.12 0.86
N ILE A 93 10.40 -1.29 0.31
CA ILE A 93 11.65 -0.93 1.01
C ILE A 93 11.64 0.56 1.37
N PHE A 94 11.20 1.41 0.45
CA PHE A 94 11.11 2.83 0.69
C PHE A 94 10.11 3.17 1.80
N ILE A 95 8.92 2.56 1.78
CA ILE A 95 7.92 2.75 2.83
C ILE A 95 8.41 2.24 4.19
N GLN A 96 9.14 1.13 4.23
CA GLN A 96 9.78 0.64 5.45
C GLN A 96 10.74 1.66 6.05
N GLN A 97 11.55 2.32 5.22
CA GLN A 97 12.48 3.37 5.70
C GLN A 97 11.74 4.58 6.27
N ILE A 98 10.62 4.97 5.66
CA ILE A 98 9.78 6.08 6.16
C ILE A 98 9.14 5.71 7.49
N LEU A 99 8.49 4.55 7.57
CA LEU A 99 7.84 4.10 8.79
C LEU A 99 8.87 3.91 9.92
N MET A 100 10.05 3.37 9.64
CA MET A 100 11.13 3.28 10.63
C MET A 100 11.56 4.66 11.14
N ASN A 101 11.65 5.67 10.27
CA ASN A 101 12.04 7.02 10.68
C ASN A 101 11.00 7.64 11.63
N ILE A 102 9.72 7.54 11.28
CA ILE A 102 8.61 8.07 12.10
C ILE A 102 8.57 7.42 13.49
N HIS A 103 8.89 6.13 13.61
CA HIS A 103 8.87 5.43 14.90
C HIS A 103 10.12 5.71 15.77
N CYS A 104 11.18 6.27 15.20
CA CYS A 104 12.42 6.60 15.92
C CYS A 104 12.44 8.05 16.44
N GLU A 105 11.56 8.90 15.93
CA GLU A 105 11.36 10.30 16.35
C GLU A 105 10.31 10.41 17.46
#